data_AF-A0A519GGU1-F1
#
_entry.id   AF-A0A519GGU1-F1
#
_cell.length_a   1.000
_cell.length_b   1.000
_cell.length_c   1.000
_cell.angle_alpha   90.00
_cell.angle_beta   90.00
_cell.angle_gamma   90.00
#
_symmetry.space_group_name_H-M   'P 1'
#
loop_
_entity.id
_entity.type
_entity.pdbx_description
1 polymer ?
#
loop_
_entity_poly.entity_id
_entity_poly.type
_entity_poly.pdbx_seq_one_letter_code
_entity_poly.pdbx_strand_id
1 'polypeptide(L)'
;CKPAPDYLPSPEACLITGITPQLCLERGIPEHAFAAEIERAFSQAGTIGVGYNTIRFDDEVTRFLFWRNLIDPYAREWQNECGRWDLLDVVRLTYALRPDGIEWPRKEDGKPSFKLEDLARANGLLHEAAHDALSDVRATIALARLIRTKQPKLFEFAFGLHKKDRVAQELGLPASPDMAKPFLHVSGMFPAERGCLGVMWPLASHPTNKNELIAWDLAHDPSELRDLDVETLRLRLFTRTADLPEGVVRLPVKGIHLNKSPMVVGNLRTLSDAMAARWSIDLEAAMRHAAIARDLPDMSAIWPQVYARPKEAAPDADEDLYGGFVGNADRRRLNQLRGLSSAELARDRT
;
A
#
# COMPACT_ATOMS: atom_id res chain seq x y z
N CYS A 1 4.74 22.82 8.01
CA CYS A 1 3.39 23.21 8.49
C CYS A 1 3.52 23.74 9.93
N LYS A 2 2.82 24.81 10.33
CA LYS A 2 2.81 25.25 11.73
C LYS A 2 1.99 24.26 12.56
N PRO A 3 2.54 23.66 13.65
CA PRO A 3 1.73 22.83 14.54
C PRO A 3 0.70 23.70 15.27
N ALA A 4 -0.48 23.13 15.50
CA ALA A 4 -1.50 23.73 16.36
C ALA A 4 -1.08 23.63 17.84
N PRO A 5 -1.56 24.52 18.72
CA PRO A 5 -1.11 24.61 20.12
C PRO A 5 -1.58 23.44 21.01
N ASP A 6 -2.37 22.52 20.47
CA ASP A 6 -2.92 21.32 21.11
C ASP A 6 -2.12 20.04 20.81
N TYR A 7 -1.02 20.14 20.06
CA TYR A 7 -0.19 19.00 19.66
C TYR A 7 1.27 19.12 20.13
N LEU A 8 1.82 18.01 20.62
CA LEU A 8 3.26 17.85 20.91
C LEU A 8 3.86 16.81 19.95
N PRO A 9 4.92 17.14 19.20
CA PRO A 9 5.55 16.20 18.28
C PRO A 9 6.30 15.09 19.02
N SER A 10 6.40 13.91 18.39
CA SER A 10 7.30 12.85 18.85
C SER A 10 8.74 13.37 18.89
N PRO A 11 9.42 13.28 20.04
CA PRO A 11 10.83 13.67 20.15
C PRO A 11 11.73 12.94 19.15
N GLU A 12 11.49 11.64 18.94
CA GLU A 12 12.24 10.80 18.01
C GLU A 12 12.10 11.27 16.56
N ALA A 13 10.89 11.65 16.15
CA ALA A 13 10.65 12.20 14.82
C ALA A 13 11.41 13.53 14.60
N CYS A 14 11.45 14.40 15.61
CA CYS A 14 12.24 15.63 15.56
C CYS A 14 13.75 15.34 15.47
N LEU A 15 14.25 14.32 16.16
CA LEU A 15 15.66 13.92 16.09
C LEU A 15 16.03 13.36 14.71
N ILE A 16 15.17 12.53 14.12
CA ILE A 16 15.39 11.94 12.79
C ILE A 16 15.37 13.02 11.71
N THR A 17 14.40 13.93 11.76
CA THR A 17 14.20 14.96 10.72
C THR A 17 15.08 16.19 10.90
N GLY A 18 15.55 16.45 12.13
CA GLY A 18 16.18 17.73 12.49
C GLY A 18 15.22 18.93 12.46
N ILE A 19 13.90 18.70 12.34
CA ILE A 19 12.89 19.75 12.25
C ILE A 19 12.18 19.90 13.60
N THR A 20 12.40 21.04 14.26
CA THR A 20 11.78 21.35 15.56
C THR A 20 10.42 22.03 15.39
N PRO A 21 9.50 21.95 16.38
CA PRO A 21 8.24 22.69 16.33
C PRO A 21 8.47 24.21 16.26
N GLN A 22 9.53 24.74 16.88
CA GLN A 22 9.91 26.15 16.79
C GLN A 22 10.25 26.56 15.35
N LEU A 23 11.03 25.73 14.63
CA LEU A 23 11.34 25.96 13.23
C LEU A 23 10.07 25.95 12.37
N CYS A 24 9.15 25.01 12.64
CA CYS A 24 7.86 24.96 11.97
C CYS A 24 6.98 26.19 12.25
N LEU A 25 6.99 26.73 13.48
CA LEU A 25 6.24 27.94 13.85
C LEU A 25 6.81 29.20 13.16
N GLU A 26 8.14 29.28 13.05
CA GLU A 26 8.88 30.38 12.41
C GLU A 26 8.68 30.38 10.89
N ARG A 27 8.87 29.22 10.23
CA ARG A 27 8.94 29.12 8.76
C ARG A 27 7.70 28.53 8.09
N GLY A 28 6.83 27.88 8.85
CA GLY A 28 5.65 27.22 8.30
C GLY A 28 4.51 28.18 7.98
N ILE A 29 3.50 27.66 7.30
CA ILE A 29 2.17 28.26 7.14
C ILE A 29 1.14 27.46 7.95
N PRO A 30 -0.02 28.05 8.32
CA PRO A 30 -1.12 27.34 8.98
C PRO A 30 -1.57 26.11 8.19
N GLU A 31 -2.11 25.09 8.88
CA GLU A 31 -2.43 23.79 8.27
C GLU A 31 -3.38 23.91 7.07
N HIS A 32 -4.44 24.72 7.15
CA HIS A 32 -5.37 24.92 6.03
C HIS A 32 -4.69 25.45 4.76
N ALA A 33 -3.71 26.36 4.90
CA ALA A 33 -2.96 26.90 3.78
C ALA A 33 -1.96 25.87 3.23
N PHE A 34 -1.34 25.08 4.12
CA PHE A 34 -0.47 23.97 3.74
C PHE A 34 -1.23 22.89 2.96
N ALA A 35 -2.41 22.51 3.44
CA ALA A 35 -3.29 21.56 2.78
C ALA A 35 -3.75 22.05 1.40
N ALA A 36 -4.08 23.35 1.28
CA ALA A 36 -4.46 23.95 0.01
C ALA A 36 -3.34 23.94 -1.04
N GLU A 37 -2.08 24.20 -0.64
CA GLU A 37 -0.94 24.09 -1.56
C GLU A 37 -0.71 22.65 -2.05
N ILE A 38 -0.85 21.67 -1.16
CA ILE A 38 -0.74 20.25 -1.50
C ILE A 38 -1.87 19.82 -2.43
N GLU A 39 -3.12 20.20 -2.13
CA GLU A 39 -4.29 19.92 -2.98
C GLU A 39 -4.09 20.53 -4.37
N ARG A 40 -3.64 21.79 -4.45
CA ARG A 40 -3.39 22.47 -5.72
C ARG A 40 -2.34 21.77 -6.58
N ALA A 41 -1.28 21.24 -5.95
CA ALA A 41 -0.25 20.49 -6.64
C ALA A 41 -0.76 19.13 -7.15
N PHE A 42 -1.48 18.37 -6.29
CA PHE A 42 -1.93 17.02 -6.64
C PHE A 42 -3.20 16.96 -7.49
N SER A 43 -4.00 18.03 -7.54
CA SER A 43 -5.29 18.02 -8.26
C SER A 43 -5.20 18.50 -9.71
N GLN A 44 -3.99 18.77 -10.22
CA GLN A 44 -3.79 19.08 -11.63
C GLN A 44 -4.14 17.86 -12.48
N ALA A 45 -4.93 18.06 -13.55
CA ALA A 45 -5.40 16.95 -14.39
C ALA A 45 -4.24 16.08 -14.91
N GLY A 46 -4.43 14.75 -14.84
CA GLY A 46 -3.43 13.75 -15.24
C GLY A 46 -2.28 13.54 -14.25
N THR A 47 -2.32 14.15 -13.07
CA THR A 47 -1.24 14.00 -12.07
C THR A 47 -1.29 12.66 -11.36
N ILE A 48 -0.20 11.92 -11.42
CA ILE A 48 -0.03 10.70 -10.62
C ILE A 48 0.91 11.04 -9.46
N GLY A 49 0.38 11.04 -8.24
CA GLY A 49 1.18 11.22 -7.04
C GLY A 49 2.07 10.01 -6.79
N VAL A 50 3.39 10.20 -6.69
CA VAL A 50 4.36 9.12 -6.50
C VAL A 50 5.37 9.48 -5.45
N GLY A 51 5.75 8.51 -4.63
CA GLY A 51 6.82 8.59 -3.65
C GLY A 51 7.44 7.22 -3.40
N TYR A 52 8.16 7.09 -2.28
CA TYR A 52 8.79 5.85 -1.84
C TYR A 52 8.18 5.40 -0.52
N ASN A 53 7.41 4.31 -0.54
CA ASN A 53 6.55 3.87 0.59
C ASN A 53 5.38 4.84 0.89
N THR A 54 4.99 5.65 -0.09
CA THR A 54 4.01 6.73 0.07
C THR A 54 2.59 6.21 0.33
N ILE A 55 2.18 5.10 -0.29
CA ILE A 55 0.79 4.61 -0.20
C ILE A 55 0.44 4.16 1.22
N ARG A 56 1.44 3.71 2.00
CA ARG A 56 1.26 3.23 3.37
C ARG A 56 1.58 4.30 4.42
N PHE A 57 2.05 5.49 4.01
CA PHE A 57 2.48 6.55 4.92
C PHE A 57 2.06 7.94 4.44
N ASP A 58 2.77 8.56 3.50
CA ASP A 58 2.54 9.97 3.12
C ASP A 58 1.13 10.21 2.56
N ASP A 59 0.56 9.24 1.86
CA ASP A 59 -0.81 9.31 1.37
C ASP A 59 -1.83 9.27 2.51
N GLU A 60 -1.56 8.51 3.57
CA GLU A 60 -2.40 8.49 4.77
C GLU A 60 -2.31 9.84 5.49
N VAL A 61 -1.10 10.38 5.65
CA VAL A 61 -0.89 11.75 6.16
C VAL A 61 -1.66 12.77 5.33
N THR A 62 -1.61 12.67 4.00
CA THR A 62 -2.33 13.57 3.08
C THR A 62 -3.84 13.43 3.21
N ARG A 63 -4.37 12.22 3.34
CA ARG A 63 -5.80 11.98 3.53
C ARG A 63 -6.32 12.58 4.83
N PHE A 64 -5.62 12.35 5.93
CA PHE A 64 -5.99 12.93 7.23
C PHE A 64 -5.79 14.45 7.27
N LEU A 65 -4.75 14.97 6.61
CA LEU A 65 -4.57 16.41 6.42
C LEU A 65 -5.77 17.01 5.67
N PHE A 66 -6.22 16.38 4.58
CA PHE A 66 -7.36 16.85 3.81
C PHE A 66 -8.67 16.72 4.59
N TRP A 67 -8.86 15.63 5.32
CA TRP A 67 -9.99 15.38 6.20
C TRP A 67 -10.19 16.52 7.20
N ARG A 68 -9.16 16.83 8.00
CA ARG A 68 -9.20 17.91 9.01
C ARG A 68 -9.42 19.29 8.39
N ASN A 69 -8.99 19.49 7.14
CA ASN A 69 -9.09 20.77 6.44
C ASN A 69 -10.26 20.82 5.44
N LEU A 70 -11.27 19.97 5.63
CA LEU A 70 -12.52 19.93 4.87
C LEU A 70 -12.35 19.68 3.36
N ILE A 71 -11.17 19.23 2.92
CA ILE A 71 -10.87 18.84 1.54
C ILE A 71 -11.38 17.42 1.29
N ASP A 72 -11.58 17.02 0.04
CA ASP A 72 -11.86 15.63 -0.29
C ASP A 72 -10.59 14.78 -0.15
N PRO A 73 -10.54 13.81 0.79
CA PRO A 73 -9.33 13.03 1.05
C PRO A 73 -8.92 12.16 -0.15
N TYR A 74 -9.85 11.83 -1.04
CA TYR A 74 -9.68 10.83 -2.08
C TYR A 74 -9.70 11.42 -3.50
N ALA A 75 -10.27 12.61 -3.72
CA ALA A 75 -10.46 13.19 -5.05
C ALA A 75 -9.17 13.22 -5.89
N ARG A 76 -8.05 13.67 -5.30
CA ARG A 76 -6.73 13.71 -5.97
C ARG A 76 -6.20 12.35 -6.42
N GLU A 77 -6.79 11.26 -5.96
CA GLU A 77 -6.35 9.90 -6.25
C GLU A 77 -7.01 9.30 -7.50
N TRP A 78 -8.01 9.97 -8.08
CA TRP A 78 -8.78 9.43 -9.22
C TRP A 78 -9.50 10.47 -10.09
N GLN A 79 -9.89 11.64 -9.57
CA GLN A 79 -10.58 12.66 -10.37
C GLN A 79 -9.66 13.24 -11.43
N ASN A 80 -10.22 13.70 -12.55
CA ASN A 80 -9.47 14.38 -13.61
C ASN A 80 -8.27 13.57 -14.11
N GLU A 81 -8.41 12.26 -14.23
CA GLU A 81 -7.35 11.32 -14.63
C GLU A 81 -6.13 11.32 -13.69
N CYS A 82 -6.28 11.82 -12.46
CA CYS A 82 -5.26 11.72 -11.44
C CYS A 82 -5.13 10.27 -10.94
N GLY A 83 -4.02 9.98 -10.27
CA GLY A 83 -3.72 8.66 -9.75
C GLY A 83 -2.68 8.68 -8.64
N ARG A 84 -2.33 7.49 -8.15
CA ARG A 84 -1.25 7.31 -7.17
C ARG A 84 -0.41 6.10 -7.49
N TRP A 85 0.86 6.14 -7.15
CA TRP A 85 1.80 5.05 -7.36
C TRP A 85 2.88 5.05 -6.28
N ASP A 86 3.57 3.92 -6.09
CA ASP A 86 4.59 3.77 -5.05
C ASP A 86 5.79 3.00 -5.60
N LEU A 87 6.97 3.63 -5.53
CA LEU A 87 8.17 3.07 -6.12
C LEU A 87 8.74 1.90 -5.29
N LEU A 88 8.41 1.78 -4.00
CA LEU A 88 9.01 0.75 -3.14
C LEU A 88 8.66 -0.67 -3.62
N ASP A 89 7.39 -0.95 -3.92
CA ASP A 89 7.00 -2.28 -4.39
C ASP A 89 7.46 -2.51 -5.85
N VAL A 90 7.65 -1.45 -6.66
CA VAL A 90 8.29 -1.54 -8.00
C VAL A 90 9.75 -1.96 -7.91
N VAL A 91 10.50 -1.40 -6.94
CA VAL A 91 11.87 -1.79 -6.63
C VAL A 91 11.94 -3.27 -6.24
N ARG A 92 11.04 -3.71 -5.36
CA ARG A 92 10.95 -5.13 -4.96
C ARG A 92 10.60 -6.02 -6.15
N LEU A 93 9.69 -5.60 -7.03
CA LEU A 93 9.32 -6.35 -8.23
C LEU A 93 10.52 -6.51 -9.17
N THR A 94 11.31 -5.45 -9.31
CA THR A 94 12.53 -5.44 -10.11
C THR A 94 13.56 -6.38 -9.51
N TYR A 95 13.80 -6.31 -8.20
CA TYR A 95 14.70 -7.22 -7.49
C TYR A 95 14.30 -8.70 -7.67
N ALA A 96 13.01 -9.00 -7.49
CA ALA A 96 12.49 -10.36 -7.51
C ALA A 96 12.56 -10.99 -8.90
N LEU A 97 12.25 -10.22 -9.95
CA LEU A 97 12.03 -10.77 -11.28
C LEU A 97 13.15 -10.41 -12.27
N ARG A 98 13.68 -9.20 -12.24
CA ARG A 98 14.65 -8.69 -13.23
C ARG A 98 15.73 -7.83 -12.55
N PRO A 99 16.59 -8.42 -11.71
CA PRO A 99 17.55 -7.66 -10.91
C PRO A 99 18.71 -7.08 -11.72
N ASP A 100 18.95 -7.59 -12.93
CA ASP A 100 20.13 -7.27 -13.72
C ASP A 100 20.24 -5.78 -14.06
N GLY A 101 21.46 -5.25 -13.95
CA GLY A 101 21.79 -3.86 -14.28
C GLY A 101 21.55 -2.84 -13.15
N ILE A 102 21.17 -3.30 -11.96
CA ILE A 102 21.00 -2.50 -10.74
C ILE A 102 21.83 -3.14 -9.62
N GLU A 103 22.54 -2.31 -8.86
CA GLU A 103 23.27 -2.74 -7.68
C GLU A 103 22.33 -2.85 -6.48
N TRP A 104 22.32 -4.02 -5.83
CA TRP A 104 21.42 -4.33 -4.74
C TRP A 104 22.19 -4.37 -3.41
N PRO A 105 22.16 -3.29 -2.60
CA PRO A 105 22.91 -3.21 -1.36
C PRO A 105 22.42 -4.26 -0.37
N ARG A 106 23.33 -4.70 0.51
CA ARG A 106 23.02 -5.62 1.61
C ARG A 106 23.22 -4.92 2.94
N LYS A 107 22.43 -5.33 3.92
CA LYS A 107 22.58 -4.94 5.33
C LYS A 107 23.72 -5.74 5.98
N GLU A 108 24.05 -5.40 7.22
CA GLU A 108 25.07 -6.10 8.02
C GLU A 108 24.74 -7.59 8.20
N ASP A 109 23.46 -7.95 8.29
CA ASP A 109 22.99 -9.34 8.39
C ASP A 109 22.98 -10.09 7.03
N GLY A 110 23.48 -9.47 5.96
CA GLY A 110 23.56 -10.03 4.61
C GLY A 110 22.26 -9.97 3.80
N LYS A 111 21.13 -9.55 4.39
CA LYS A 111 19.85 -9.41 3.69
C LYS A 111 19.88 -8.19 2.75
N PRO A 112 19.13 -8.20 1.63
CA PRO A 112 19.05 -7.02 0.77
C PRO A 112 18.42 -5.84 1.53
N SER A 113 18.93 -4.63 1.28
CA SER A 113 18.33 -3.39 1.74
C SER A 113 17.48 -2.77 0.64
N PHE A 114 16.24 -2.43 1.00
CA PHE A 114 15.33 -1.63 0.19
C PHE A 114 15.13 -0.24 0.80
N LYS A 115 16.13 0.28 1.54
CA LYS A 115 16.12 1.68 1.95
C LYS A 115 16.50 2.53 0.73
N LEU A 116 15.79 3.64 0.52
CA LEU A 116 16.05 4.55 -0.60
C LEU A 116 17.51 5.04 -0.59
N GLU A 117 18.01 5.43 0.57
CA GLU A 117 19.38 5.91 0.77
C GLU A 117 20.43 4.87 0.37
N ASP A 118 20.24 3.61 0.76
CA ASP A 118 21.18 2.52 0.46
C ASP A 118 21.20 2.23 -1.05
N LEU A 119 20.02 2.17 -1.67
CA LEU A 119 19.89 1.94 -3.11
C LEU A 119 20.47 3.10 -3.92
N ALA A 120 20.18 4.33 -3.52
CA ALA A 120 20.71 5.51 -4.17
C ALA A 120 22.24 5.57 -4.06
N ARG A 121 22.81 5.25 -2.90
CA ARG A 121 24.26 5.18 -2.68
C ARG A 121 24.91 4.10 -3.55
N ALA A 122 24.38 2.87 -3.50
CA ALA A 122 24.92 1.74 -4.23
C ALA A 122 24.93 1.93 -5.75
N ASN A 123 23.99 2.74 -6.27
CA ASN A 123 23.85 2.99 -7.70
C ASN A 123 24.37 4.38 -8.13
N GLY A 124 25.09 5.11 -7.27
CA GLY A 124 25.68 6.41 -7.60
C GLY A 124 24.65 7.49 -7.93
N LEU A 125 23.47 7.46 -7.31
CA LEU A 125 22.34 8.37 -7.58
C LEU A 125 22.28 9.57 -6.61
N LEU A 126 23.02 9.51 -5.51
CA LEU A 126 23.03 10.57 -4.49
C LEU A 126 23.80 11.80 -5.00
N HIS A 127 23.29 12.97 -4.60
CA HIS A 127 24.01 14.23 -4.68
C HIS A 127 24.35 14.64 -3.24
N GLU A 128 25.58 15.11 -2.99
CA GLU A 128 26.24 15.24 -1.67
C GLU A 128 25.56 16.15 -0.62
N ALA A 129 24.32 16.62 -0.82
CA ALA A 129 23.67 17.57 0.09
C ALA A 129 22.31 17.07 0.60
N ALA A 130 22.30 16.81 1.92
CA ALA A 130 21.17 16.75 2.86
C ALA A 130 20.26 15.49 2.89
N HIS A 131 20.03 14.97 4.09
CA HIS A 131 18.87 14.14 4.46
C HIS A 131 17.66 15.07 4.65
N ASP A 132 17.14 15.62 3.56
CA ASP A 132 15.93 16.44 3.58
C ASP A 132 14.88 15.89 2.60
N ALA A 133 13.64 16.35 2.73
CA ALA A 133 12.53 15.90 1.90
C ALA A 133 12.78 16.08 0.39
N LEU A 134 13.57 17.08 -0.02
CA LEU A 134 13.88 17.33 -1.43
C LEU A 134 14.89 16.30 -1.96
N SER A 135 15.86 15.92 -1.14
CA SER A 135 16.83 14.88 -1.45
C SER A 135 16.17 13.52 -1.67
N ASP A 136 15.22 13.15 -0.80
CA ASP A 136 14.45 11.91 -0.95
C ASP A 136 13.60 11.91 -2.23
N VAL A 137 12.99 13.05 -2.58
CA VAL A 137 12.28 13.21 -3.85
C VAL A 137 13.22 13.02 -5.05
N ARG A 138 14.41 13.64 -5.01
CA ARG A 138 15.42 13.51 -6.08
C ARG A 138 15.94 12.07 -6.20
N ALA A 139 16.21 11.42 -5.08
CA ALA A 139 16.65 10.02 -5.04
C ALA A 139 15.56 9.08 -5.59
N THR A 140 14.29 9.33 -5.24
CA THR A 140 13.13 8.58 -5.78
C THR A 140 13.04 8.72 -7.30
N ILE A 141 13.14 9.96 -7.82
CA ILE A 141 13.14 10.23 -9.27
C ILE A 141 14.31 9.53 -9.97
N ALA A 142 15.52 9.62 -9.39
CA ALA A 142 16.72 9.01 -9.96
C ALA A 142 16.61 7.48 -10.00
N LEU A 143 16.09 6.86 -8.94
CA LEU A 143 15.87 5.42 -8.87
C LEU A 143 14.79 4.96 -9.87
N ALA A 144 13.70 5.70 -10.00
CA ALA A 144 12.68 5.42 -11.01
C ALA A 144 13.25 5.47 -12.43
N ARG A 145 14.08 6.48 -12.73
CA ARG A 145 14.79 6.59 -14.01
C ARG A 145 15.74 5.41 -14.24
N LEU A 146 16.51 5.02 -13.23
CA LEU A 146 17.41 3.87 -13.33
C LEU A 146 16.64 2.59 -13.69
N ILE A 147 15.55 2.29 -12.97
CA ILE A 147 14.72 1.11 -13.26
C ILE A 147 14.13 1.19 -14.67
N ARG A 148 13.60 2.36 -15.06
CA ARG A 148 13.06 2.55 -16.42
C ARG A 148 14.11 2.33 -17.51
N THR A 149 15.35 2.77 -17.30
CA THR A 149 16.44 2.57 -18.26
C THR A 149 16.90 1.12 -18.33
N LYS A 150 17.04 0.45 -17.18
CA LYS A 150 17.59 -0.92 -17.12
C LYS A 150 16.53 -1.99 -17.44
N GLN A 151 15.28 -1.74 -17.02
CA GLN A 151 14.17 -2.69 -17.10
C GLN A 151 12.89 -2.01 -17.65
N PRO A 152 12.91 -1.45 -18.87
CA PRO A 152 11.81 -0.62 -19.39
C PRO A 152 10.46 -1.36 -19.46
N LYS A 153 10.45 -2.62 -19.92
CA LYS A 153 9.21 -3.41 -20.01
C LYS A 153 8.60 -3.69 -18.63
N LEU A 154 9.42 -3.95 -17.62
CA LEU A 154 8.96 -4.14 -16.25
C LEU A 154 8.43 -2.84 -15.68
N PHE A 155 9.13 -1.72 -15.91
CA PHE A 155 8.68 -0.40 -15.45
C PHE A 155 7.31 -0.03 -16.04
N GLU A 156 7.12 -0.18 -17.35
CA GLU A 156 5.82 0.11 -18.00
C GLU A 156 4.71 -0.81 -17.48
N PHE A 157 5.00 -2.10 -17.27
CA PHE A 157 4.06 -3.03 -16.66
C PHE A 157 3.67 -2.61 -15.23
N ALA A 158 4.66 -2.34 -14.39
CA ALA A 158 4.47 -1.94 -13.00
C ALA A 158 3.76 -0.59 -12.88
N PHE A 159 4.05 0.34 -13.80
CA PHE A 159 3.34 1.60 -13.91
C PHE A 159 1.87 1.34 -14.24
N GLY A 160 1.54 0.47 -15.20
CA GLY A 160 0.15 0.12 -15.50
C GLY A 160 -0.66 -0.37 -14.28
N LEU A 161 -0.02 -1.02 -13.31
CA LEU A 161 -0.66 -1.50 -12.07
C LEU A 161 -1.09 -0.39 -11.10
N HIS A 162 -0.78 0.89 -11.37
CA HIS A 162 -1.36 2.00 -10.60
C HIS A 162 -2.88 2.10 -10.79
N LYS A 163 -3.40 1.55 -11.90
CA LYS A 163 -4.84 1.50 -12.18
C LYS A 163 -5.43 0.19 -11.64
N LYS A 164 -6.43 0.31 -10.76
CA LYS A 164 -7.14 -0.85 -10.17
C LYS A 164 -7.73 -1.79 -11.23
N ASP A 165 -8.17 -1.27 -12.38
CA ASP A 165 -8.76 -2.08 -13.46
C ASP A 165 -7.70 -2.96 -14.14
N ARG A 166 -6.47 -2.44 -14.27
CA ARG A 166 -5.34 -3.22 -14.78
C ARG A 166 -4.93 -4.31 -13.79
N VAL A 167 -4.96 -4.01 -12.48
CA VAL A 167 -4.75 -5.00 -11.41
C VAL A 167 -5.82 -6.10 -11.48
N ALA A 168 -7.10 -5.72 -11.60
CA ALA A 168 -8.20 -6.67 -11.74
C ALA A 168 -8.03 -7.56 -12.98
N GLN A 169 -7.57 -7.01 -14.10
CA GLN A 169 -7.26 -7.77 -15.31
C GLN A 169 -6.14 -8.80 -15.09
N GLU A 170 -5.04 -8.41 -14.42
CA GLU A 170 -3.94 -9.34 -14.10
C GLU A 170 -4.37 -10.47 -13.15
N LEU A 171 -5.30 -10.17 -12.24
CA LEU A 171 -5.86 -11.15 -11.31
C LEU A 171 -7.04 -11.96 -11.90
N GLY A 172 -7.49 -11.63 -13.12
CA GLY A 172 -8.65 -12.27 -13.74
C GLY A 172 -9.97 -12.04 -13.01
N LEU A 173 -10.16 -10.86 -12.40
CA LEU A 173 -11.34 -10.55 -11.61
C LEU A 173 -12.53 -10.07 -12.47
N PRO A 174 -13.79 -10.37 -12.06
CA PRO A 174 -14.16 -11.20 -10.91
C PRO A 174 -13.79 -12.68 -11.14
N ALA A 175 -13.05 -13.26 -10.21
CA ALA A 175 -12.67 -14.66 -10.30
C ALA A 175 -13.86 -15.51 -9.84
N SER A 176 -14.45 -16.27 -10.74
CA SER A 176 -15.27 -17.42 -10.34
C SER A 176 -14.34 -18.57 -9.92
N PRO A 177 -14.79 -19.53 -9.09
CA PRO A 177 -13.99 -20.69 -8.72
C PRO A 177 -13.36 -21.41 -9.92
N ASP A 178 -14.09 -21.50 -11.04
CA ASP A 178 -13.63 -22.15 -12.27
C ASP A 178 -12.59 -21.32 -13.07
N MET A 179 -12.55 -20.01 -12.86
CA MET A 179 -11.68 -19.07 -13.58
C MET A 179 -10.50 -18.58 -12.74
N ALA A 180 -10.50 -18.88 -11.44
CA ALA A 180 -9.42 -18.58 -10.51
C ALA A 180 -8.10 -19.19 -10.99
N LYS A 181 -7.03 -18.40 -10.94
CA LYS A 181 -5.69 -18.80 -11.38
C LYS A 181 -4.66 -18.34 -10.37
N PRO A 182 -3.56 -19.10 -10.21
CA PRO A 182 -2.45 -18.66 -9.40
C PRO A 182 -1.80 -17.43 -10.06
N PHE A 183 -1.29 -16.51 -9.24
CA PHE A 183 -0.60 -15.31 -9.69
C PHE A 183 0.61 -15.01 -8.81
N LEU A 184 1.57 -14.26 -9.33
CA LEU A 184 2.69 -13.77 -8.53
C LEU A 184 2.28 -12.50 -7.80
N HIS A 185 2.66 -12.36 -6.53
CA HIS A 185 2.50 -11.12 -5.78
C HIS A 185 3.82 -10.72 -5.12
N VAL A 186 4.24 -9.48 -5.34
CA VAL A 186 5.40 -8.90 -4.64
C VAL A 186 4.92 -7.95 -3.54
N SER A 187 5.43 -8.15 -2.33
CA SER A 187 5.08 -7.35 -1.16
C SER A 187 6.15 -7.45 -0.09
N GLY A 188 6.38 -6.35 0.64
CA GLY A 188 7.23 -6.36 1.84
C GLY A 188 6.73 -7.25 2.98
N MET A 189 5.51 -7.80 2.91
CA MET A 189 5.03 -8.82 3.85
C MET A 189 5.66 -10.20 3.62
N PHE A 190 6.24 -10.45 2.45
CA PHE A 190 7.01 -11.65 2.19
C PHE A 190 8.49 -11.41 2.54
N PRO A 191 9.18 -12.40 3.15
CA PRO A 191 10.58 -12.28 3.49
C PRO A 191 11.46 -11.91 2.28
N ALA A 192 12.50 -11.12 2.52
CA ALA A 192 13.40 -10.68 1.46
C ALA A 192 14.25 -11.83 0.89
N GLU A 193 14.47 -12.86 1.69
CA GLU A 193 15.10 -14.13 1.33
C GLU A 193 14.29 -14.88 0.25
N ARG A 194 12.97 -14.68 0.23
CA ARG A 194 12.05 -15.17 -0.83
C ARG A 194 11.84 -14.13 -1.94
N GLY A 195 12.73 -13.15 -2.06
CA GLY A 195 12.63 -12.06 -3.03
C GLY A 195 11.45 -11.10 -2.79
N CYS A 196 10.85 -11.09 -1.59
CA CYS A 196 9.58 -10.42 -1.32
C CYS A 196 8.43 -10.89 -2.24
N LEU A 197 8.50 -12.13 -2.74
CA LEU A 197 7.61 -12.68 -3.76
C LEU A 197 6.77 -13.82 -3.18
N GLY A 198 5.51 -13.97 -3.58
CA GLY A 198 4.67 -15.14 -3.30
C GLY A 198 3.91 -15.61 -4.53
N VAL A 199 3.63 -16.90 -4.60
CA VAL A 199 2.69 -17.48 -5.57
C VAL A 199 1.36 -17.60 -4.86
N MET A 200 0.37 -16.85 -5.27
CA MET A 200 -0.86 -16.64 -4.53
C MET A 200 -2.05 -17.24 -5.28
N TRP A 201 -3.05 -17.69 -4.53
CA TRP A 201 -4.35 -18.13 -5.06
C TRP A 201 -5.47 -17.20 -4.57
N PRO A 202 -6.36 -16.71 -5.46
CA PRO A 202 -7.50 -15.88 -5.05
C PRO A 202 -8.54 -16.76 -4.33
N LEU A 203 -8.84 -16.45 -3.06
CA LEU A 203 -9.86 -17.17 -2.28
C LEU A 203 -11.24 -16.53 -2.44
N ALA A 204 -11.33 -15.21 -2.22
CA ALA A 204 -12.59 -14.47 -2.30
C ALA A 204 -12.36 -12.96 -2.37
N SER A 205 -13.33 -12.23 -2.92
CA SER A 205 -13.42 -10.78 -2.71
C SER A 205 -13.75 -10.49 -1.25
N HIS A 206 -13.15 -9.45 -0.66
CA HIS A 206 -13.43 -9.06 0.71
C HIS A 206 -14.91 -8.62 0.86
N PRO A 207 -15.62 -9.08 1.91
CA PRO A 207 -17.08 -8.93 2.01
C PRO A 207 -17.57 -7.48 2.09
N THR A 208 -16.77 -6.58 2.67
CA THR A 208 -17.13 -5.15 2.82
C THR A 208 -16.23 -4.20 2.03
N ASN A 209 -15.08 -4.67 1.55
CA ASN A 209 -14.08 -3.83 0.87
C ASN A 209 -13.96 -4.29 -0.57
N LYS A 210 -14.71 -3.64 -1.47
CA LYS A 210 -14.73 -4.00 -2.90
C LYS A 210 -13.37 -3.91 -3.60
N ASN A 211 -12.38 -3.26 -2.99
CA ASN A 211 -11.04 -3.12 -3.54
C ASN A 211 -10.05 -4.12 -2.95
N GLU A 212 -10.51 -5.13 -2.20
CA GLU A 212 -9.62 -6.10 -1.55
C GLU A 212 -9.94 -7.53 -1.97
N LEU A 213 -8.89 -8.25 -2.37
CA LEU A 213 -8.91 -9.68 -2.65
C LEU A 213 -8.25 -10.41 -1.48
N ILE A 214 -8.94 -11.40 -0.93
CA ILE A 214 -8.39 -12.36 0.04
C ILE A 214 -7.65 -13.43 -0.77
N ALA A 215 -6.37 -13.63 -0.51
CA ALA A 215 -5.55 -14.59 -1.24
C ALA A 215 -4.74 -15.49 -0.29
N TRP A 216 -4.53 -16.74 -0.70
CA TRP A 216 -3.72 -17.73 -0.02
C TRP A 216 -2.31 -17.80 -0.60
N ASP A 217 -1.28 -17.91 0.24
CA ASP A 217 0.09 -18.20 -0.20
C ASP A 217 0.27 -19.69 -0.48
N LEU A 218 0.44 -20.04 -1.76
CA LEU A 218 0.57 -21.41 -2.25
C LEU A 218 1.90 -22.07 -1.87
N ALA A 219 2.80 -21.39 -1.15
CA ALA A 219 3.88 -22.06 -0.44
C ALA A 219 3.37 -23.02 0.65
N HIS A 220 2.10 -22.88 1.08
CA HIS A 220 1.47 -23.66 2.13
C HIS A 220 0.25 -24.44 1.60
N ASP A 221 -0.01 -25.61 2.18
CA ASP A 221 -1.13 -26.49 1.80
C ASP A 221 -2.47 -25.89 2.28
N PRO A 222 -3.40 -25.55 1.37
CA PRO A 222 -4.68 -24.95 1.72
C PRO A 222 -5.71 -25.96 2.24
N SER A 223 -5.39 -27.26 2.30
CA SER A 223 -6.31 -28.31 2.79
C SER A 223 -6.84 -28.01 4.19
N GLU A 224 -6.04 -27.33 5.02
CA GLU A 224 -6.45 -26.96 6.37
C GLU A 224 -7.70 -26.07 6.38
N LEU A 225 -7.95 -25.26 5.35
CA LEU A 225 -9.12 -24.38 5.28
C LEU A 225 -10.46 -25.14 5.23
N ARG A 226 -10.46 -26.43 4.85
CA ARG A 226 -11.69 -27.23 4.72
C ARG A 226 -12.41 -27.43 6.05
N ASP A 227 -11.64 -27.55 7.13
CA ASP A 227 -12.14 -28.02 8.43
C ASP A 227 -12.18 -26.90 9.49
N LEU A 228 -11.73 -25.68 9.16
CA LEU A 228 -11.70 -24.57 10.12
C LEU A 228 -13.07 -23.89 10.24
N ASP A 229 -13.52 -23.70 11.48
CA ASP A 229 -14.67 -22.86 11.79
C ASP A 229 -14.32 -21.36 11.79
N VAL A 230 -15.36 -20.52 11.84
CA VAL A 230 -15.25 -19.06 11.80
C VAL A 230 -14.38 -18.53 12.95
N GLU A 231 -14.56 -19.04 14.16
CA GLU A 231 -13.84 -18.58 15.35
C GLU A 231 -12.34 -18.90 15.25
N THR A 232 -11.99 -20.09 14.76
CA THR A 232 -10.61 -20.50 14.55
C THR A 232 -9.95 -19.70 13.44
N LEU A 233 -10.66 -19.44 12.33
CA LEU A 233 -10.18 -18.54 11.27
C LEU A 233 -9.88 -17.15 11.83
N ARG A 234 -10.81 -16.58 12.62
CA ARG A 234 -10.64 -15.25 13.23
C ARG A 234 -9.46 -15.20 14.18
N LEU A 235 -9.34 -16.19 15.07
CA LEU A 235 -8.20 -16.31 16.00
C LEU A 235 -6.87 -16.31 15.24
N ARG A 236 -6.75 -17.13 14.20
CA ARG A 236 -5.50 -17.30 13.44
C ARG A 236 -5.17 -16.13 12.52
N LEU A 237 -6.15 -15.34 12.09
CA LEU A 237 -5.97 -14.18 11.21
C LEU A 237 -5.71 -12.88 11.98
N PHE A 238 -6.47 -12.62 13.04
CA PHE A 238 -6.52 -11.29 13.66
C PHE A 238 -5.76 -11.19 15.00
N THR A 239 -5.39 -12.31 15.62
CA THR A 239 -4.50 -12.29 16.79
C THR A 239 -3.06 -12.06 16.35
N ARG A 240 -2.31 -11.19 17.04
CA ARG A 240 -0.88 -10.98 16.75
C ARG A 240 -0.12 -12.30 16.94
N THR A 241 0.90 -12.55 16.12
CA THR A 241 1.59 -13.85 16.14
C THR A 241 2.19 -14.19 17.52
N ALA A 242 2.67 -13.18 18.26
CA ALA A 242 3.20 -13.36 19.61
C ALA A 242 2.14 -13.71 20.66
N ASP A 243 0.86 -13.46 20.36
CA ASP A 243 -0.28 -13.68 21.24
C ASP A 243 -1.08 -14.94 20.85
N LEU A 244 -0.64 -15.68 19.82
CA LEU A 244 -1.30 -16.93 19.42
C LEU A 244 -1.03 -18.04 20.44
N PRO A 245 -2.01 -18.94 20.70
CA PRO A 245 -1.78 -20.10 21.55
C PRO A 245 -0.64 -20.99 21.05
N GLU A 246 0.02 -21.70 21.96
CA GLU A 246 1.08 -22.64 21.61
C GLU A 246 0.60 -23.69 20.59
N GLY A 247 1.40 -23.94 19.55
CA GLY A 247 1.07 -24.84 18.45
C GLY A 247 0.13 -24.26 17.39
N VAL A 248 -0.46 -23.08 17.62
CA VAL A 248 -1.33 -22.41 16.63
C VAL A 248 -0.50 -21.47 15.75
N VAL A 249 -0.52 -21.73 14.44
CA VAL A 249 0.20 -20.92 13.45
C VAL A 249 -0.74 -19.97 12.72
N ARG A 250 -0.27 -18.76 12.44
CA ARG A 250 -0.99 -17.78 11.60
C ARG A 250 -1.32 -18.39 10.24
N LEU A 251 -2.54 -18.19 9.77
CA LEU A 251 -2.93 -18.63 8.44
C LEU A 251 -2.17 -17.83 7.36
N PRO A 252 -1.69 -18.48 6.30
CA PRO A 252 -0.98 -17.84 5.18
C PRO A 252 -1.94 -17.11 4.22
N VAL A 253 -2.87 -16.35 4.78
CA VAL A 253 -3.85 -15.51 4.07
C VAL A 253 -3.34 -14.08 4.07
N LYS A 254 -3.48 -13.42 2.92
CA LYS A 254 -3.12 -12.02 2.75
C LYS A 254 -4.20 -11.27 1.95
N GLY A 255 -4.59 -10.10 2.44
CA GLY A 255 -5.38 -9.13 1.69
C GLY A 255 -4.54 -8.41 0.62
N ILE A 256 -5.05 -8.34 -0.60
CA ILE A 256 -4.46 -7.61 -1.74
C ILE A 256 -5.40 -6.48 -2.11
N HIS A 257 -4.94 -5.26 -1.87
CA HIS A 257 -5.73 -4.05 -2.09
C HIS A 257 -5.48 -3.51 -3.50
N LEU A 258 -6.46 -3.68 -4.40
CA LEU A 258 -6.40 -3.29 -5.82
C LEU A 258 -6.11 -1.80 -6.01
N ASN A 259 -6.58 -0.95 -5.09
CA ASN A 259 -6.40 0.50 -5.14
C ASN A 259 -5.11 1.00 -4.46
N LYS A 260 -4.21 0.09 -4.05
CA LYS A 260 -2.93 0.41 -3.41
C LYS A 260 -1.74 0.03 -4.30
N SER A 261 -1.90 0.11 -5.62
CA SER A 261 -0.89 -0.25 -6.64
C SER A 261 -0.15 -1.57 -6.36
N PRO A 262 -0.86 -2.68 -6.08
CA PRO A 262 -0.21 -3.93 -5.71
C PRO A 262 0.55 -4.51 -6.90
N MET A 263 1.80 -4.92 -6.67
CA MET A 263 2.59 -5.61 -7.69
C MET A 263 2.09 -7.04 -7.81
N VAL A 264 1.28 -7.30 -8.83
CA VAL A 264 0.70 -8.60 -9.17
C VAL A 264 1.02 -8.95 -10.62
N VAL A 265 1.27 -10.22 -10.90
CA VAL A 265 1.56 -10.72 -12.25
C VAL A 265 0.77 -12.00 -12.48
N GLY A 266 -0.21 -11.97 -13.39
CA GLY A 266 -1.05 -13.15 -13.67
C GLY A 266 -0.29 -14.24 -14.44
N ASN A 267 0.71 -13.86 -15.22
CA ASN A 267 1.53 -14.81 -15.97
C ASN A 267 2.71 -15.33 -15.12
N LEU A 268 2.56 -16.53 -14.54
CA LEU A 268 3.60 -17.17 -13.74
C LEU A 268 4.93 -17.37 -14.48
N ARG A 269 4.93 -17.51 -15.80
CA ARG A 269 6.16 -17.65 -16.62
C ARG A 269 7.08 -16.43 -16.54
N THR A 270 6.60 -15.33 -15.98
CA THR A 270 7.43 -14.15 -15.69
C THR A 270 8.52 -14.47 -14.68
N LEU A 271 8.27 -15.40 -13.74
CA LEU A 271 9.27 -15.98 -12.88
C LEU A 271 9.99 -17.09 -13.64
N SER A 272 11.26 -16.88 -13.98
CA SER A 272 12.07 -17.92 -14.62
C SER A 272 12.50 -18.99 -13.61
N ASP A 273 12.82 -20.19 -14.09
CA ASP A 273 13.29 -21.29 -13.24
C ASP A 273 14.53 -20.90 -12.42
N ALA A 274 15.44 -20.12 -13.01
CA ALA A 274 16.61 -19.59 -12.32
C ALA A 274 16.24 -18.64 -11.17
N MET A 275 15.23 -17.78 -11.35
CA MET A 275 14.75 -16.90 -10.28
C MET A 275 13.93 -17.67 -9.24
N ALA A 276 13.11 -18.64 -9.65
CA ALA A 276 12.39 -19.52 -8.73
C ALA A 276 13.37 -20.29 -7.82
N ALA A 277 14.43 -20.88 -8.40
CA ALA A 277 15.49 -21.54 -7.66
C ALA A 277 16.23 -20.57 -6.72
N ARG A 278 16.57 -19.37 -7.21
CA ARG A 278 17.23 -18.32 -6.40
C ARG A 278 16.44 -17.95 -5.14
N TRP A 279 15.11 -17.91 -5.24
CA TRP A 279 14.22 -17.54 -4.13
C TRP A 279 13.64 -18.74 -3.38
N SER A 280 14.09 -19.97 -3.71
CA SER A 280 13.56 -21.21 -3.13
C SER A 280 12.04 -21.34 -3.25
N ILE A 281 11.49 -20.93 -4.40
CA ILE A 281 10.06 -21.05 -4.71
C ILE A 281 9.84 -22.35 -5.48
N ASP A 282 9.15 -23.30 -4.86
CA ASP A 282 8.70 -24.55 -5.50
C ASP A 282 7.39 -24.30 -6.26
N LEU A 283 7.51 -24.06 -7.57
CA LEU A 283 6.36 -23.85 -8.45
C LEU A 283 5.51 -25.12 -8.62
N GLU A 284 6.10 -26.31 -8.55
CA GLU A 284 5.36 -27.56 -8.67
C GLU A 284 4.49 -27.79 -7.43
N ALA A 285 5.04 -27.56 -6.23
CA ALA A 285 4.27 -27.58 -4.99
C ALA A 285 3.15 -26.54 -5.02
N ALA A 286 3.45 -25.32 -5.46
CA ALA A 286 2.43 -24.29 -5.59
C ALA A 286 1.29 -24.70 -6.53
N MET A 287 1.57 -25.40 -7.64
CA MET A 287 0.53 -25.90 -8.55
C MET A 287 -0.28 -27.06 -7.95
N ARG A 288 0.34 -27.93 -7.14
CA ARG A 288 -0.40 -28.96 -6.38
C ARG A 288 -1.35 -28.32 -5.38
N HIS A 289 -0.87 -27.34 -4.60
CA HIS A 289 -1.69 -26.58 -3.67
C HIS A 289 -2.79 -25.77 -4.37
N ALA A 290 -2.53 -25.25 -5.58
CA ALA A 290 -3.54 -24.54 -6.37
C ALA A 290 -4.70 -25.47 -6.77
N ALA A 291 -4.42 -26.73 -7.10
CA ALA A 291 -5.46 -27.72 -7.37
C ALA A 291 -6.32 -27.99 -6.11
N ILE A 292 -5.69 -28.11 -4.94
CA ILE A 292 -6.41 -28.26 -3.67
C ILE A 292 -7.27 -27.02 -3.38
N ALA A 293 -6.73 -25.81 -3.59
CA ALA A 293 -7.43 -24.55 -3.37
C ALA A 293 -8.65 -24.38 -4.27
N ARG A 294 -8.55 -24.79 -5.54
CA ARG A 294 -9.67 -24.83 -6.50
C ARG A 294 -10.78 -25.75 -6.02
N ASP A 295 -10.41 -26.88 -5.42
CA ASP A 295 -11.34 -27.92 -4.99
C ASP A 295 -11.77 -27.76 -3.50
N LEU A 296 -11.53 -26.58 -2.90
CA LEU A 296 -12.06 -26.23 -1.59
C LEU A 296 -13.60 -26.11 -1.62
N PRO A 297 -14.29 -26.38 -0.50
CA PRO A 297 -15.72 -26.11 -0.40
C PRO A 297 -15.99 -24.61 -0.58
N ASP A 298 -17.23 -24.26 -0.94
CA ASP A 298 -17.62 -22.86 -1.03
C ASP A 298 -17.56 -22.18 0.35
N MET A 299 -16.60 -21.27 0.50
CA MET A 299 -16.39 -20.48 1.72
C MET A 299 -17.07 -19.11 1.66
N SER A 300 -17.87 -18.82 0.63
CA SER A 300 -18.49 -17.50 0.42
C SER A 300 -19.33 -17.02 1.62
N ALA A 301 -20.02 -17.94 2.31
CA ALA A 301 -20.82 -17.65 3.50
C ALA A 301 -19.98 -17.45 4.79
N ILE A 302 -18.73 -17.94 4.80
CA ILE A 302 -17.82 -17.89 5.96
C ILE A 302 -17.12 -16.53 6.00
N TRP A 303 -16.63 -16.02 4.86
CA TRP A 303 -15.84 -14.77 4.82
C TRP A 303 -16.53 -13.55 5.43
N PRO A 304 -17.84 -13.29 5.21
CA PRO A 304 -18.55 -12.19 5.88
C PRO A 304 -18.52 -12.29 7.41
N GLN A 305 -18.60 -13.50 7.95
CA GLN A 305 -18.56 -13.73 9.40
C GLN A 305 -17.14 -13.59 9.94
N VAL A 306 -16.14 -14.12 9.21
CA VAL A 306 -14.73 -14.00 9.57
C VAL A 306 -14.31 -12.53 9.61
N TYR A 307 -14.69 -11.72 8.63
CA TYR A 307 -14.31 -10.31 8.54
C TYR A 307 -15.30 -9.34 9.21
N ALA A 308 -16.31 -9.86 9.92
CA ALA A 308 -17.21 -9.03 10.70
C ALA A 308 -16.42 -8.32 11.81
N ARG A 309 -16.45 -6.99 11.81
CA ARG A 309 -15.84 -6.19 12.87
C ARG A 309 -16.85 -5.94 13.98
N PRO A 310 -16.44 -6.02 15.26
CA PRO A 310 -17.29 -5.58 16.36
C PRO A 310 -17.62 -4.09 16.20
N LYS A 311 -18.78 -3.68 16.70
CA LYS A 311 -19.10 -2.25 16.80
C LYS A 311 -18.23 -1.65 17.90
N GLU A 312 -17.32 -0.78 17.50
CA GLU A 312 -16.51 0.01 18.42
C GLU A 312 -17.23 1.33 18.75
N ALA A 313 -16.79 2.00 19.81
CA ALA A 313 -17.24 3.35 20.10
C ALA A 313 -16.84 4.28 18.95
N ALA A 314 -17.61 5.35 18.74
CA ALA A 314 -17.24 6.37 17.77
C ALA A 314 -15.86 6.95 18.17
N PRO A 315 -14.88 6.98 17.26
CA PRO A 315 -13.57 7.55 17.55
C PRO A 315 -13.64 9.09 17.60
N ASP A 316 -12.51 9.71 17.92
CA ASP A 316 -12.37 11.17 17.77
C ASP A 316 -12.57 11.58 16.29
N ALA A 317 -13.07 12.80 16.07
CA ALA A 317 -13.32 13.32 14.73
C ALA A 317 -12.05 13.31 13.84
N ASP A 318 -10.87 13.53 14.42
CA ASP A 318 -9.59 13.50 13.70
C ASP A 318 -9.21 12.08 13.24
N GLU A 319 -9.74 11.05 13.89
CA GLU A 319 -9.48 9.63 13.60
C GLU A 319 -10.57 8.99 12.71
N ASP A 320 -11.74 9.63 12.58
CA ASP A 320 -12.93 9.05 11.94
C ASP A 320 -12.96 9.10 10.39
N LEU A 321 -11.82 9.38 9.73
CA LEU A 321 -11.72 9.38 8.26
C LEU A 321 -12.28 8.09 7.61
N TYR A 322 -12.12 6.96 8.30
CA TYR A 322 -12.53 5.64 7.82
C TYR A 322 -13.88 5.16 8.38
N GLY A 323 -14.59 5.99 9.16
CA GLY A 323 -15.94 5.70 9.67
C GLY A 323 -17.03 5.72 8.58
N GLY A 324 -16.79 6.41 7.47
CA GLY A 324 -17.69 6.42 6.32
C GLY A 324 -17.28 7.42 5.24
N PHE A 325 -17.89 7.31 4.06
CA PHE A 325 -17.71 8.31 3.01
C PHE A 325 -18.65 9.50 3.20
N VAL A 326 -18.12 10.71 3.02
CA VAL A 326 -18.91 11.95 3.00
C VAL A 326 -19.88 11.93 1.82
N GLY A 327 -21.17 12.16 2.09
CA GLY A 327 -22.20 12.20 1.06
C GLY A 327 -22.09 13.42 0.15
N ASN A 328 -22.72 13.37 -1.04
CA ASN A 328 -22.63 14.46 -2.02
C ASN A 328 -23.15 15.82 -1.51
N ALA A 329 -24.16 15.82 -0.62
CA ALA A 329 -24.71 17.05 -0.04
C ALA A 329 -23.68 17.71 0.91
N ASP A 330 -23.16 16.95 1.87
CA ASP A 330 -22.12 17.40 2.79
C ASP A 330 -20.85 17.79 2.04
N ARG A 331 -20.49 17.05 0.99
CA ARG A 331 -19.31 17.39 0.18
C ARG A 331 -19.44 18.77 -0.46
N ARG A 332 -20.61 19.10 -1.04
CA ARG A 332 -20.88 20.44 -1.60
C ARG A 332 -20.85 21.50 -0.51
N ARG A 333 -21.42 21.20 0.65
CA ARG A 333 -21.42 22.11 1.81
C ARG A 333 -20.01 22.43 2.29
N LEU A 334 -19.19 21.41 2.47
CA LEU A 334 -17.80 21.58 2.88
C LEU A 334 -16.99 22.38 1.84
N ASN A 335 -17.23 22.18 0.54
CA ASN A 335 -16.61 22.99 -0.52
C ASN A 335 -17.05 24.46 -0.44
N GLN A 336 -18.32 24.74 -0.12
CA GLN A 336 -18.80 26.10 0.13
C GLN A 336 -18.10 26.71 1.34
N LEU A 337 -18.03 25.99 2.46
CA LEU A 337 -17.38 26.45 3.71
C LEU A 337 -15.92 26.86 3.47
N ARG A 338 -15.18 26.08 2.67
CA ARG A 338 -13.80 26.39 2.28
C ARG A 338 -13.64 27.68 1.47
N GLY A 339 -14.70 28.11 0.79
CA GLY A 339 -14.72 29.35 0.00
C GLY A 339 -15.03 30.60 0.83
N LEU A 340 -15.45 30.44 2.09
CA LEU A 340 -15.79 31.56 2.98
C LEU A 340 -14.53 32.17 3.61
N SER A 341 -14.56 33.47 3.84
CA SER A 341 -13.61 34.11 4.76
C SER A 341 -13.84 33.65 6.19
N SER A 342 -12.84 33.81 7.07
CA SER A 342 -12.96 33.44 8.49
C SER A 342 -14.13 34.14 9.20
N ALA A 343 -14.42 35.40 8.84
CA ALA A 343 -15.53 36.17 9.41
C ALA A 343 -16.90 35.67 8.93
N GLU A 344 -17.00 35.22 7.67
CA GLU A 344 -18.21 34.60 7.13
C GLU A 344 -18.45 33.22 7.74
N LEU A 345 -17.39 32.40 7.82
CA LEU A 345 -17.45 31.07 8.42
C LEU A 345 -17.93 31.11 9.87
N ALA A 346 -17.46 32.08 10.67
CA ALA A 346 -17.88 32.25 12.07
C ALA A 346 -19.36 32.66 12.23
N ARG A 347 -19.99 33.21 11.19
CA ARG A 347 -21.39 33.64 11.19
C ARG A 347 -22.31 32.66 10.49
N ASP A 348 -21.76 31.72 9.73
CA ASP A 348 -22.52 30.71 9.04
C ASP A 348 -23.23 29.82 10.09
N ARG A 349 -24.56 29.70 9.97
CA ARG A 349 -25.43 28.93 10.88
C ARG A 349 -26.07 27.72 10.20
N THR A 350 -25.60 27.38 9.00
CA THR A 350 -26.22 26.36 8.14
C THR A 350 -25.60 24.98 8.27
#